data_AF-A0A8T7GCU9-F1
#
_entry.id   AF-A0A8T7GCU9-F1
#
_cell.length_a   1.000
_cell.length_b   1.000
_cell.length_c   1.000
_cell.angle_alpha   90.00
_cell.angle_beta   90.00
_cell.angle_gamma   90.00
#
_symmetry.space_group_name_H-M   'P 1'
#
loop_
_entity.id
_entity.type
_entity.pdbx_description
1 polymer ?
#
loop_
_entity_poly.entity_id
_entity_poly.type
_entity_poly.pdbx_seq_one_letter_code
_entity_poly.pdbx_strand_id
1 'polypeptide(L)'
;MSSLSQKELQVLKTVVQKAAKHRQIVAACVYGSRAAGYARPDSDIDVIVVLQDYPYSVKYVYKNEQRLEIAALLVDKKALEKDALQAGLGEFVVGRLLHVYDPIINPDFFSEIEQSYKKRIILEEIREMVGQTNLLCSEISFPLEYILFEKVRRRTALYPNAAYSYYKTYANDSNLKFALDGYKRALAEIISEDGELFSVHGDCLRISERRVHEDSHVVSLRMAKKLQEFSSYFVHTYAGRKTMHLAIREAESKIKRYVAQNIDFPDFMSCPSCVYWKLDKAILIADSRVQDWTDMLAGKSGFQKYSLTKKRLGNPNSRTMLYVFRSKGNERKVAVKKMAKTKAIKWAALSMWTAPVKKFKIDPLHRLATAYKAAAAIRKLGLLTPEIEAVVLDGKLLVTSFVEGQTLAGLIKSLLAGKEETDLINEAARQMAKVHATGASFGDIKPKNVIINDGLYFTDLEQFVFENGDPAWDVAQFLCWGLKNTRNVKIASKITRDFLASYSSPQTAKKLESGQYIEIFYPVLAPQIAHAIKNELRKAG
;
A
#
# COMPACT_ATOMS: atom_id res chain seq x y z
N MET A 1 -13.65 20.33 -28.14
CA MET A 1 -14.71 20.83 -29.04
C MET A 1 -16.02 20.28 -28.50
N SER A 2 -17.00 21.16 -28.24
CA SER A 2 -18.28 20.78 -27.64
C SER A 2 -19.00 19.71 -28.46
N SER A 3 -19.59 18.70 -27.81
CA SER A 3 -20.39 17.66 -28.48
C SER A 3 -21.77 18.15 -28.92
N LEU A 4 -22.10 19.41 -28.63
CA LEU A 4 -23.41 20.02 -28.88
C LEU A 4 -23.37 20.90 -30.13
N SER A 5 -24.43 20.82 -30.93
CA SER A 5 -24.64 21.76 -32.02
C SER A 5 -24.89 23.18 -31.48
N GLN A 6 -24.60 24.21 -32.29
CA GLN A 6 -24.88 25.61 -31.91
C GLN A 6 -26.36 25.83 -31.56
N LYS A 7 -27.26 25.11 -32.24
CA LYS A 7 -28.71 25.15 -31.95
C LYS A 7 -29.04 24.57 -30.57
N GLU A 8 -28.48 23.42 -30.22
CA GLU A 8 -28.65 22.83 -28.88
C GLU A 8 -28.10 23.73 -27.77
N LEU A 9 -26.95 24.35 -27.99
CA LEU A 9 -26.35 25.29 -27.04
C LEU A 9 -27.27 26.48 -26.75
N GLN A 10 -27.94 27.02 -27.78
CA GLN A 10 -28.87 28.14 -27.62
C GLN A 10 -30.13 27.74 -26.85
N VAL A 11 -30.66 26.53 -27.10
CA VAL A 11 -31.79 25.98 -26.33
C VAL A 11 -31.38 25.77 -24.88
N LEU A 12 -30.19 25.22 -24.63
CA LEU A 12 -29.67 25.01 -23.27
C LEU A 12 -29.52 26.32 -22.50
N LYS A 13 -28.95 27.37 -23.10
CA LYS A 13 -28.86 28.70 -22.46
C LYS A 13 -30.24 29.24 -22.06
N THR A 14 -31.23 29.07 -22.94
CA THR A 14 -32.62 29.47 -22.67
C THR A 14 -33.21 28.69 -21.49
N VAL A 15 -33.00 27.37 -21.46
CA VAL A 15 -33.50 26.50 -20.38
C VAL A 15 -32.81 26.80 -19.06
N VAL A 16 -31.50 27.04 -19.06
CA VAL A 16 -30.73 27.46 -17.87
C VAL A 16 -31.28 28.76 -17.29
N GLN A 17 -31.55 29.76 -18.13
CA GLN A 17 -32.18 31.02 -17.70
C GLN A 17 -33.58 30.80 -17.11
N LYS A 18 -34.44 30.02 -17.79
CA LYS A 18 -35.77 29.68 -17.29
C LYS A 18 -35.71 28.92 -15.95
N ALA A 19 -34.74 28.02 -15.79
CA ALA A 19 -34.57 27.22 -14.58
C ALA A 19 -34.07 28.04 -13.39
N ALA A 20 -33.24 29.06 -13.63
CA ALA A 20 -32.72 29.96 -12.60
C ALA A 20 -33.82 30.83 -11.93
N LYS A 21 -34.94 31.09 -12.64
CA LYS A 21 -36.07 31.91 -12.15
C LYS A 21 -35.61 33.25 -11.56
N HIS A 22 -34.89 34.04 -12.36
CA HIS A 22 -34.32 35.36 -12.01
C HIS A 22 -33.17 35.36 -10.98
N ARG A 23 -32.67 34.19 -10.56
CA ARG A 23 -31.46 34.13 -9.73
C ARG A 23 -30.21 34.33 -10.57
N GLN A 24 -29.16 34.87 -9.95
CA GLN A 24 -27.85 35.00 -10.58
C GLN A 24 -27.26 33.61 -10.84
N ILE A 25 -26.98 33.34 -12.12
CA ILE A 25 -26.28 32.13 -12.56
C ILE A 25 -24.79 32.38 -12.41
N VAL A 26 -24.12 31.54 -11.62
CA VAL A 26 -22.66 31.59 -11.41
C VAL A 26 -21.95 30.84 -12.53
N ALA A 27 -22.43 29.64 -12.84
CA ALA A 27 -21.83 28.75 -13.84
C ALA A 27 -22.86 27.70 -14.33
N ALA A 28 -22.64 27.13 -15.51
CA ALA A 28 -23.40 25.98 -16.00
C ALA A 28 -22.55 25.08 -16.90
N CYS A 29 -22.69 23.76 -16.81
CA CYS A 29 -22.00 22.80 -17.66
C CYS A 29 -22.88 21.60 -18.04
N VAL A 30 -22.60 20.99 -19.19
CA VAL A 30 -23.17 19.68 -19.56
C VAL A 30 -22.29 18.58 -19.01
N TYR A 31 -22.90 17.49 -18.54
CA TYR A 31 -22.20 16.30 -18.06
C TYR A 31 -22.88 15.02 -18.57
N GLY A 32 -22.41 13.85 -18.14
CA GLY A 32 -23.07 12.59 -18.43
C GLY A 32 -22.87 12.08 -19.85
N SER A 33 -23.81 11.28 -20.35
CA SER A 33 -23.61 10.47 -21.56
C SER A 33 -23.33 11.27 -22.83
N ARG A 34 -23.91 12.48 -22.96
CA ARG A 34 -23.68 13.37 -24.11
C ARG A 34 -22.33 14.07 -24.05
N ALA A 35 -21.90 14.50 -22.87
CA ALA A 35 -20.54 15.03 -22.69
C ALA A 35 -19.49 13.94 -22.93
N ALA A 36 -19.78 12.71 -22.50
CA ALA A 36 -18.88 11.57 -22.64
C ALA A 36 -18.94 10.86 -24.01
N GLY A 37 -19.82 11.29 -24.91
CA GLY A 37 -19.88 10.78 -26.29
C GLY A 37 -20.44 9.35 -26.44
N TYR A 38 -21.16 8.83 -25.45
CA TYR A 38 -21.83 7.52 -25.54
C TYR A 38 -23.36 7.61 -25.45
N ALA A 39 -23.91 8.81 -25.51
CA ALA A 39 -25.34 9.06 -25.52
C ALA A 39 -26.05 8.34 -26.66
N ARG A 40 -27.28 7.90 -26.38
CA ARG A 40 -28.23 7.44 -27.40
C ARG A 40 -29.06 8.61 -27.92
N PRO A 41 -29.74 8.46 -29.08
CA PRO A 41 -30.62 9.51 -29.61
C PRO A 41 -31.73 9.97 -28.65
N ASP A 42 -32.19 9.07 -27.77
CA ASP A 42 -33.19 9.31 -26.73
C ASP A 42 -32.60 9.73 -25.38
N SER A 43 -31.30 10.03 -25.31
CA SER A 43 -30.66 10.45 -24.06
C SER A 43 -30.86 11.95 -23.80
N ASP A 44 -31.32 12.24 -22.59
CA ASP A 44 -31.45 13.59 -22.05
C ASP A 44 -30.12 14.34 -22.08
N ILE A 45 -30.22 15.67 -22.07
CA ILE A 45 -29.09 16.55 -21.81
C ILE A 45 -29.02 16.82 -20.31
N ASP A 46 -28.03 16.22 -19.66
CA ASP A 46 -27.71 16.43 -18.24
C ASP A 46 -26.93 17.74 -18.06
N VAL A 47 -27.46 18.67 -17.25
CA VAL A 47 -26.87 19.99 -17.02
C VAL A 47 -26.70 20.26 -15.53
N ILE A 48 -25.55 20.76 -15.09
CA ILE A 48 -25.38 21.36 -13.76
C ILE A 48 -25.54 22.86 -13.90
N VAL A 49 -26.35 23.48 -13.06
CA VAL A 49 -26.52 24.94 -12.99
C VAL A 49 -26.21 25.40 -11.58
N VAL A 50 -25.19 26.24 -11.46
CA VAL A 50 -24.73 26.79 -10.19
C VAL A 50 -25.37 28.17 -10.01
N LEU A 51 -26.07 28.34 -8.89
CA LEU A 51 -26.82 29.55 -8.58
C LEU A 51 -26.25 30.22 -7.33
N GLN A 52 -26.21 31.55 -7.34
CA GLN A 52 -25.81 32.35 -6.19
C GLN A 52 -26.94 32.38 -5.15
N ASP A 53 -26.59 32.13 -3.88
CA ASP A 53 -27.48 32.16 -2.70
C ASP A 53 -28.82 31.43 -2.95
N TYR A 54 -28.72 30.20 -3.47
CA TYR A 54 -29.89 29.39 -3.80
C TYR A 54 -30.50 28.83 -2.51
N PRO A 55 -31.82 29.02 -2.25
CA PRO A 55 -32.44 28.63 -0.97
C PRO A 55 -32.49 27.12 -0.72
N TYR A 56 -32.13 26.31 -1.70
CA TYR A 56 -31.97 24.87 -1.56
C TYR A 56 -30.52 24.50 -1.79
N SER A 57 -30.01 23.47 -1.13
CA SER A 57 -28.65 22.98 -1.41
C SER A 57 -28.53 22.40 -2.82
N VAL A 58 -29.51 21.59 -3.24
CA VAL A 58 -29.55 20.97 -4.56
C VAL A 58 -31.00 20.62 -4.96
N LYS A 59 -31.34 20.73 -6.25
CA LYS A 59 -32.67 20.39 -6.78
C LYS A 59 -32.63 19.99 -8.26
N TYR A 60 -33.37 18.95 -8.63
CA TYR A 60 -33.61 18.61 -10.04
C TYR A 60 -34.78 19.38 -10.64
N VAL A 61 -34.60 19.77 -11.91
CA VAL A 61 -35.63 20.36 -12.76
C VAL A 61 -35.58 19.69 -14.12
N TYR A 62 -36.67 19.06 -14.51
CA TYR A 62 -36.85 18.47 -15.84
C TYR A 62 -37.59 19.44 -16.76
N LYS A 63 -37.09 19.62 -17.98
CA LYS A 63 -37.68 20.47 -19.00
C LYS A 63 -37.63 19.78 -20.35
N ASN A 64 -38.74 19.85 -21.08
CA ASN A 64 -38.77 19.52 -22.50
C ASN A 64 -38.89 20.83 -23.28
N GLU A 65 -37.91 21.13 -24.11
CA GLU A 65 -37.88 22.34 -24.94
C GLU A 65 -37.41 21.96 -26.35
N GLN A 66 -38.21 22.28 -27.37
CA GLN A 66 -37.89 21.99 -28.77
C GLN A 66 -37.48 20.52 -29.05
N ARG A 67 -38.17 19.55 -28.41
CA ARG A 67 -37.88 18.10 -28.48
C ARG A 67 -36.57 17.66 -27.81
N LEU A 68 -35.93 18.55 -27.05
CA LEU A 68 -34.80 18.20 -26.19
C LEU A 68 -35.31 17.97 -24.76
N GLU A 69 -35.06 16.78 -24.23
CA GLU A 69 -35.28 16.45 -22.83
C GLU A 69 -34.04 16.88 -22.03
N ILE A 70 -34.22 17.80 -21.09
CA ILE A 70 -33.13 18.41 -20.30
C ILE A 70 -33.36 18.11 -18.83
N ALA A 71 -32.35 17.50 -18.22
CA ALA A 71 -32.29 17.21 -16.78
C ALA A 71 -31.32 18.21 -16.12
N ALA A 72 -31.87 19.30 -15.59
CA ALA A 72 -31.08 20.34 -14.93
C ALA A 72 -30.94 20.07 -13.42
N LEU A 73 -29.70 19.95 -12.96
CA LEU A 73 -29.31 19.85 -11.56
C LEU A 73 -28.91 21.24 -11.04
N LEU A 74 -29.82 21.90 -10.34
CA LEU A 74 -29.58 23.20 -9.73
C LEU A 74 -28.85 23.02 -8.39
N VAL A 75 -27.77 23.75 -8.15
CA VAL A 75 -26.98 23.68 -6.91
C VAL A 75 -26.61 25.08 -6.42
N ASP A 76 -26.61 25.27 -5.11
CA ASP A 76 -26.08 26.49 -4.49
C ASP A 76 -24.54 26.54 -4.61
N LYS A 77 -23.98 27.72 -4.91
CA LYS A 77 -22.52 27.92 -5.05
C LYS A 77 -21.75 27.41 -3.82
N LYS A 78 -22.14 27.84 -2.62
CA LYS A 78 -21.43 27.47 -1.36
C LYS A 78 -21.59 25.97 -1.08
N ALA A 79 -22.75 25.40 -1.41
CA ALA A 79 -22.97 23.96 -1.28
C ALA A 79 -22.03 23.15 -2.19
N LEU A 80 -21.83 23.58 -3.44
CA LEU A 80 -20.92 22.92 -4.38
C LEU A 80 -19.44 23.06 -3.96
N GLU A 81 -19.01 24.25 -3.54
CA GLU A 81 -17.67 24.49 -2.99
C GLU A 81 -17.39 23.58 -1.79
N LYS A 82 -18.35 23.49 -0.85
CA LYS A 82 -18.27 22.59 0.30
C LYS A 82 -18.28 21.12 -0.11
N ASP A 83 -19.00 20.74 -1.17
CA ASP A 83 -19.00 19.37 -1.69
C ASP A 83 -17.62 18.99 -2.26
N ALA A 84 -16.96 19.92 -2.96
CA ALA A 84 -15.62 19.73 -3.48
C ALA A 84 -14.59 19.56 -2.35
N LEU A 85 -14.61 20.44 -1.35
CA LEU A 85 -13.61 20.49 -0.28
C LEU A 85 -13.83 19.46 0.83
N GLN A 86 -15.07 19.05 1.10
CA GLN A 86 -15.42 18.28 2.30
C GLN A 86 -16.49 17.20 2.07
N ALA A 87 -16.87 16.90 0.82
CA ALA A 87 -18.01 16.02 0.51
C ALA A 87 -19.29 16.45 1.25
N GLY A 88 -19.55 17.76 1.35
CA GLY A 88 -20.72 18.31 2.04
C GLY A 88 -22.08 17.84 1.52
N LEU A 89 -22.16 17.34 0.28
CA LEU A 89 -23.34 16.69 -0.29
C LEU A 89 -23.10 15.19 -0.56
N GLY A 90 -22.11 14.59 0.10
CA GLY A 90 -21.68 13.22 -0.16
C GLY A 90 -21.13 13.01 -1.58
N GLU A 91 -20.59 14.07 -2.19
CA GLU A 91 -20.12 14.06 -3.57
C GLU A 91 -21.21 13.79 -4.59
N PHE A 92 -22.45 14.17 -4.24
CA PHE A 92 -23.55 14.06 -5.15
C PHE A 92 -23.26 14.93 -6.38
N VAL A 93 -23.13 16.24 -6.22
CA VAL A 93 -22.96 17.13 -7.38
C VAL A 93 -21.53 17.09 -7.89
N VAL A 94 -20.54 17.30 -7.02
CA VAL A 94 -19.14 17.39 -7.45
C VAL A 94 -18.62 16.08 -8.04
N GLY A 95 -19.19 14.93 -7.64
CA GLY A 95 -18.83 13.63 -8.18
C GLY A 95 -19.05 13.49 -9.69
N ARG A 96 -19.88 14.34 -10.30
CA ARG A 96 -20.08 14.42 -11.75
C ARG A 96 -18.90 15.06 -12.48
N LEU A 97 -18.15 15.93 -11.79
CA LEU A 97 -16.93 16.58 -12.27
C LEU A 97 -15.68 15.68 -12.12
N LEU A 98 -15.85 14.45 -11.61
CA LEU A 98 -14.84 13.41 -11.69
C LEU A 98 -14.54 13.02 -13.16
N HIS A 99 -15.59 13.09 -13.99
CA HIS A 99 -15.62 12.65 -15.38
C HIS A 99 -15.53 13.84 -16.34
N VAL A 100 -15.61 13.57 -17.63
CA VAL A 100 -15.71 14.62 -18.66
C VAL A 100 -16.99 15.44 -18.52
N TYR A 101 -16.84 16.76 -18.67
CA TYR A 101 -17.91 17.75 -18.66
C TYR A 101 -17.59 18.87 -19.65
N ASP A 102 -18.61 19.61 -20.09
CA ASP A 102 -18.49 20.68 -21.09
C ASP A 102 -19.09 21.99 -20.53
N PRO A 103 -18.27 22.94 -20.07
CA PRO A 103 -18.75 24.22 -19.56
C PRO A 103 -19.48 25.06 -20.62
N ILE A 104 -20.66 25.56 -20.26
CA ILE A 104 -21.46 26.47 -21.08
C ILE A 104 -21.34 27.92 -20.58
N ILE A 105 -21.25 28.09 -19.26
CA ILE A 105 -21.14 29.39 -18.57
C ILE A 105 -20.06 29.26 -17.50
N ASN A 106 -19.10 30.19 -17.50
CA ASN A 106 -18.03 30.31 -16.52
C ASN A 106 -17.19 29.02 -16.37
N PRO A 107 -16.35 28.68 -17.37
CA PRO A 107 -15.48 27.51 -17.32
C PRO A 107 -14.49 27.53 -16.16
N ASP A 108 -13.99 28.71 -15.80
CA ASP A 108 -12.97 28.88 -14.75
C ASP A 108 -13.50 28.40 -13.40
N PHE A 109 -14.75 28.71 -13.07
CA PHE A 109 -15.38 28.22 -11.84
C PHE A 109 -15.41 26.68 -11.76
N PHE A 110 -15.79 25.98 -12.84
CA PHE A 110 -15.79 24.50 -12.81
C PHE A 110 -14.38 23.94 -12.73
N SER A 111 -13.42 24.58 -13.38
CA SER A 111 -12.01 24.23 -13.32
C SER A 111 -11.47 24.32 -11.88
N GLU A 112 -11.78 25.39 -11.15
CA GLU A 112 -11.39 25.57 -9.73
C GLU A 112 -12.04 24.51 -8.81
N ILE A 113 -13.33 24.25 -9.00
CA ILE A 113 -14.08 23.23 -8.24
C ILE A 113 -13.52 21.83 -8.51
N GLU A 114 -13.27 21.49 -9.78
CA GLU A 114 -12.69 20.22 -10.20
C GLU A 114 -11.31 20.02 -9.56
N GLN A 115 -10.45 21.04 -9.61
CA GLN A 115 -9.11 21.01 -9.03
C GLN A 115 -9.17 20.77 -7.51
N SER A 116 -10.01 21.52 -6.79
CA SER A 116 -10.22 21.35 -5.35
C SER A 116 -10.70 19.94 -4.99
N TYR A 117 -11.62 19.40 -5.79
CA TYR A 117 -12.16 18.06 -5.58
C TYR A 117 -11.10 16.97 -5.85
N LYS A 118 -10.36 17.05 -6.96
CA LYS A 118 -9.33 16.08 -7.32
C LYS A 118 -8.14 16.12 -6.36
N LYS A 119 -7.78 17.31 -5.86
CA LYS A 119 -6.80 17.48 -4.77
C LYS A 119 -7.22 16.68 -3.54
N ARG A 120 -8.47 16.82 -3.10
CA ARG A 120 -9.02 16.02 -1.99
C ARG A 120 -8.97 14.52 -2.28
N ILE A 121 -9.35 14.08 -3.49
CA ILE A 121 -9.30 12.65 -3.86
C ILE A 121 -7.87 12.09 -3.77
N ILE A 122 -6.87 12.81 -4.30
CA ILE A 122 -5.47 12.40 -4.23
C ILE A 122 -5.06 12.20 -2.76
N LEU A 123 -5.29 13.20 -1.91
CA LEU A 123 -4.89 13.16 -0.49
C LEU A 123 -5.64 12.06 0.29
N GLU A 124 -6.92 11.85 0.00
CA GLU A 124 -7.70 10.77 0.60
C GLU A 124 -7.18 9.38 0.21
N GLU A 125 -6.75 9.22 -1.04
CA GLU A 125 -6.20 7.96 -1.53
C GLU A 125 -4.84 7.66 -0.91
N ILE A 126 -3.94 8.64 -0.83
CA ILE A 126 -2.65 8.48 -0.16
C ILE A 126 -2.83 7.94 1.26
N ARG A 127 -3.73 8.55 2.04
CA ARG A 127 -4.01 8.10 3.43
C ARG A 127 -4.50 6.66 3.47
N GLU A 128 -5.35 6.27 2.53
CA GLU A 128 -5.85 4.91 2.43
C GLU A 128 -4.73 3.92 2.07
N MET A 129 -3.88 4.27 1.09
CA MET A 129 -2.71 3.49 0.70
C MET A 129 -1.74 3.27 1.88
N VAL A 130 -1.42 4.33 2.62
CA VAL A 130 -0.58 4.27 3.83
C VAL A 130 -1.20 3.32 4.85
N GLY A 131 -2.51 3.43 5.08
CA GLY A 131 -3.24 2.55 6.00
C GLY A 131 -3.30 1.07 5.57
N GLN A 132 -3.25 0.78 4.28
CA GLN A 132 -3.31 -0.58 3.72
C GLN A 132 -1.94 -1.25 3.62
N THR A 133 -0.88 -0.47 3.40
CA THR A 133 0.45 -0.99 3.05
C THR A 133 1.53 -0.66 4.09
N ASN A 134 1.23 0.18 5.08
CA ASN A 134 2.14 0.58 6.17
C ASN A 134 3.45 1.14 5.58
N LEU A 135 4.61 0.84 6.18
CA LEU A 135 5.95 1.24 5.69
C LEU A 135 6.23 0.89 4.22
N LEU A 136 5.49 -0.04 3.60
CA LEU A 136 5.72 -0.41 2.21
C LEU A 136 5.16 0.64 1.22
N CYS A 137 4.28 1.54 1.65
CA CYS A 137 3.74 2.57 0.75
C CYS A 137 4.84 3.41 0.07
N SER A 138 5.97 3.63 0.76
CA SER A 138 7.11 4.35 0.21
C SER A 138 7.89 3.60 -0.85
N GLU A 139 7.62 2.31 -1.05
CA GLU A 139 8.27 1.49 -2.07
C GLU A 139 7.32 1.24 -3.26
N ILE A 140 6.02 1.48 -3.08
CA ILE A 140 5.01 1.25 -4.10
C ILE A 140 4.97 2.46 -5.03
N SER A 141 5.16 2.19 -6.32
CA SER A 141 4.94 3.16 -7.40
C SER A 141 3.57 2.95 -8.04
N PHE A 142 2.92 4.04 -8.43
CA PHE A 142 1.61 4.05 -9.10
C PHE A 142 1.43 5.33 -9.92
N PRO A 143 0.69 5.31 -11.04
CA PRO A 143 0.40 6.49 -11.83
C PRO A 143 -0.93 7.15 -11.40
N LEU A 144 -1.28 8.31 -11.96
CA LEU A 144 -2.54 9.02 -11.60
C LEU A 144 -3.81 8.25 -11.98
N GLU A 145 -3.74 7.36 -12.96
CA GLU A 145 -4.79 6.44 -13.36
C GLU A 145 -5.26 5.59 -12.17
N TYR A 146 -4.33 5.19 -11.30
CA TYR A 146 -4.68 4.46 -10.09
C TYR A 146 -5.64 5.27 -9.21
N ILE A 147 -5.33 6.55 -8.94
CA ILE A 147 -6.16 7.43 -8.11
C ILE A 147 -7.56 7.57 -8.72
N LEU A 148 -7.60 7.82 -10.04
CA LEU A 148 -8.85 7.96 -10.76
C LEU A 148 -9.70 6.68 -10.67
N PHE A 149 -9.14 5.54 -11.04
CA PHE A 149 -9.90 4.30 -11.11
C PHE A 149 -10.24 3.72 -9.75
N GLU A 150 -9.43 3.98 -8.71
CA GLU A 150 -9.79 3.62 -7.33
C GLU A 150 -10.99 4.45 -6.84
N LYS A 151 -11.06 5.74 -7.18
CA LYS A 151 -12.25 6.55 -6.92
C LYS A 151 -13.47 6.04 -7.68
N VAL A 152 -13.32 5.70 -8.96
CA VAL A 152 -14.41 5.13 -9.78
C VAL A 152 -14.88 3.80 -9.19
N ARG A 153 -13.97 2.91 -8.80
CA ARG A 153 -14.28 1.62 -8.17
C ARG A 153 -15.13 1.79 -6.91
N ARG A 154 -14.72 2.69 -6.00
CA ARG A 154 -15.51 3.00 -4.79
C ARG A 154 -16.89 3.57 -5.12
N ARG A 155 -16.99 4.45 -6.12
CA ARG A 155 -18.29 4.97 -6.58
C ARG A 155 -19.17 3.90 -7.21
N THR A 156 -18.60 2.94 -7.94
CA THR A 156 -19.33 1.77 -8.48
C THR A 156 -19.89 0.91 -7.35
N ALA A 157 -19.13 0.69 -6.29
CA ALA A 157 -19.60 -0.07 -5.13
C ALA A 157 -20.76 0.63 -4.39
N LEU A 158 -20.73 1.97 -4.31
CA LEU A 158 -21.80 2.77 -3.71
C LEU A 158 -23.02 2.92 -4.62
N TYR A 159 -22.80 3.05 -5.94
CA TYR A 159 -23.83 3.22 -6.95
C TYR A 159 -23.68 2.15 -8.04
N PRO A 160 -24.07 0.88 -7.77
CA PRO A 160 -23.95 -0.20 -8.74
C PRO A 160 -24.65 0.12 -10.07
N ASN A 161 -25.71 0.91 -9.99
CA ASN A 161 -26.45 1.37 -11.14
C ASN A 161 -25.60 2.24 -12.11
N ALA A 162 -24.69 3.06 -11.59
CA ALA A 162 -23.85 3.93 -12.41
C ALA A 162 -22.67 3.20 -13.09
N ALA A 163 -22.44 1.93 -12.77
CA ALA A 163 -21.26 1.18 -13.20
C ALA A 163 -21.10 1.11 -14.73
N TYR A 164 -22.19 0.87 -15.46
CA TYR A 164 -22.19 0.87 -16.93
C TYR A 164 -21.77 2.23 -17.51
N SER A 165 -22.26 3.32 -16.92
CA SER A 165 -21.92 4.68 -17.37
C SER A 165 -20.44 4.99 -17.17
N TYR A 166 -19.85 4.55 -16.05
CA TYR A 166 -18.41 4.71 -15.82
C TYR A 166 -17.58 3.91 -16.83
N TYR A 167 -17.96 2.66 -17.10
CA TYR A 167 -17.28 1.85 -18.13
C TYR A 167 -17.34 2.53 -19.51
N LYS A 168 -18.52 2.95 -19.96
CA LYS A 168 -18.68 3.62 -21.26
C LYS A 168 -17.95 4.96 -21.33
N THR A 169 -17.85 5.69 -20.22
CA THR A 169 -17.09 6.94 -20.14
C THR A 169 -15.61 6.69 -20.44
N TYR A 170 -15.01 5.67 -19.83
CA TYR A 170 -13.57 5.39 -19.96
C TYR A 170 -13.20 4.40 -21.05
N ALA A 171 -14.18 3.90 -21.82
CA ALA A 171 -13.91 3.19 -23.07
C ALA A 171 -13.35 4.09 -24.19
N ASN A 172 -13.32 5.41 -23.96
CA ASN A 172 -12.77 6.41 -24.88
C ASN A 172 -11.54 7.10 -24.24
N ASP A 173 -10.38 6.99 -24.89
CA ASP A 173 -9.11 7.55 -24.41
C ASP A 173 -9.14 9.07 -24.22
N SER A 174 -9.94 9.80 -25.01
CA SER A 174 -10.06 11.26 -24.87
C SER A 174 -10.73 11.67 -23.56
N ASN A 175 -11.69 10.88 -23.07
CA ASN A 175 -12.34 11.11 -21.78
C ASN A 175 -11.39 10.79 -20.62
N LEU A 176 -10.58 9.74 -20.76
CA LEU A 176 -9.51 9.43 -19.80
C LEU A 176 -8.51 10.58 -19.71
N LYS A 177 -8.03 11.08 -20.86
CA LYS A 177 -7.09 12.20 -20.92
C LYS A 177 -7.66 13.46 -20.25
N PHE A 178 -8.91 13.83 -20.56
CA PHE A 178 -9.59 14.95 -19.92
C PHE A 178 -9.62 14.79 -18.39
N ALA A 179 -10.01 13.61 -17.90
CA ALA A 179 -10.07 13.36 -16.47
C ALA A 179 -8.67 13.44 -15.82
N LEU A 180 -7.64 12.87 -16.46
CA LEU A 180 -6.27 12.90 -15.94
C LEU A 180 -5.67 14.31 -15.93
N ASP A 181 -6.00 15.18 -16.88
CA ASP A 181 -5.49 16.56 -16.90
C ASP A 181 -5.95 17.37 -15.68
N GLY A 182 -7.18 17.15 -15.20
CA GLY A 182 -7.61 17.70 -13.91
C GLY A 182 -6.81 17.16 -12.71
N TYR A 183 -6.46 15.87 -12.72
CA TYR A 183 -5.63 15.28 -11.66
C TYR A 183 -4.19 15.81 -11.69
N LYS A 184 -3.62 16.03 -12.88
CA LYS A 184 -2.27 16.63 -13.02
C LYS A 184 -2.22 18.05 -12.45
N ARG A 185 -3.24 18.88 -12.69
CA ARG A 185 -3.34 20.22 -12.11
C ARG A 185 -3.42 20.18 -10.59
N ALA A 186 -4.29 19.32 -10.04
CA ALA A 186 -4.40 19.12 -8.60
C ALA A 186 -3.10 18.59 -7.98
N LEU A 187 -2.41 17.67 -8.65
CA LEU A 187 -1.11 17.17 -8.19
C LEU A 187 -0.04 18.26 -8.19
N ALA A 188 0.01 19.09 -9.23
CA ALA A 188 0.98 20.20 -9.30
C ALA A 188 0.79 21.19 -8.14
N GLU A 189 -0.45 21.48 -7.77
CA GLU A 189 -0.76 22.29 -6.59
C GLU A 189 -0.28 21.62 -5.29
N ILE A 190 -0.57 20.33 -5.11
CA ILE A 190 -0.09 19.57 -3.94
C ILE A 190 1.44 19.61 -3.83
N ILE A 191 2.15 19.39 -4.95
CA ILE A 191 3.63 19.44 -4.97
C ILE A 191 4.14 20.85 -4.69
N SER A 192 3.43 21.89 -5.14
CA SER A 192 3.81 23.28 -4.83
C SER A 192 3.65 23.65 -3.35
N GLU A 193 2.66 23.05 -2.67
CA GLU A 193 2.41 23.25 -1.24
C GLU A 193 3.29 22.35 -0.35
N ASP A 194 3.51 21.11 -0.78
CA ASP A 194 4.30 20.10 -0.09
C ASP A 194 5.14 19.28 -1.09
N GLY A 195 6.28 19.86 -1.49
CA GLY A 195 7.20 19.23 -2.44
C GLY A 195 7.85 17.95 -1.94
N GLU A 196 7.74 17.65 -0.65
CA GLU A 196 8.29 16.42 -0.06
C GLU A 196 7.28 15.28 0.02
N LEU A 197 6.00 15.50 -0.32
CA LEU A 197 4.97 14.47 -0.21
C LEU A 197 5.22 13.28 -1.16
N PHE A 198 5.69 13.59 -2.38
CA PHE A 198 5.91 12.60 -3.43
C PHE A 198 7.34 12.64 -3.97
N SER A 199 7.88 11.46 -4.25
CA SER A 199 8.97 11.29 -5.21
C SER A 199 8.37 10.91 -6.57
N VAL A 200 8.61 11.74 -7.59
CA VAL A 200 8.11 11.52 -8.95
C VAL A 200 9.19 10.86 -9.80
N HIS A 201 8.85 9.74 -10.44
CA HIS A 201 9.74 9.01 -11.35
C HIS A 201 9.00 8.73 -12.67
N GLY A 202 9.20 9.60 -13.67
CA GLY A 202 8.42 9.57 -14.92
C GLY A 202 6.94 9.84 -14.63
N ASP A 203 6.05 9.00 -15.17
CA ASP A 203 4.60 9.08 -14.93
C ASP A 203 4.15 8.41 -13.62
N CYS A 204 5.09 7.82 -12.87
CA CYS A 204 4.79 7.14 -11.62
C CYS A 204 5.10 8.02 -10.40
N LEU A 205 4.21 7.96 -9.42
CA LEU A 205 4.30 8.57 -8.11
C LEU A 205 4.71 7.53 -7.07
N ARG A 206 5.44 7.98 -6.06
CA ARG A 206 5.76 7.22 -4.85
C ARG A 206 5.68 8.16 -3.65
N ILE A 207 5.10 7.67 -2.55
CA ILE A 207 4.93 8.46 -1.33
C ILE A 207 6.26 8.55 -0.59
N SER A 208 6.63 9.74 -0.11
CA SER A 208 7.86 9.92 0.65
C SER A 208 7.84 9.23 2.02
N GLU A 209 8.99 8.69 2.44
CA GLU A 209 9.14 7.97 3.71
C GLU A 209 8.79 8.81 4.94
N ARG A 210 9.06 10.13 4.90
CA ARG A 210 8.85 11.05 6.03
C ARG A 210 7.38 11.10 6.48
N ARG A 211 6.44 11.03 5.53
CA ARG A 211 4.99 11.13 5.79
C ARG A 211 4.35 9.83 6.27
N VAL A 212 5.02 8.68 6.10
CA VAL A 212 4.52 7.37 6.56
C VAL A 212 4.50 7.27 8.09
N HIS A 213 5.36 8.04 8.77
CA HIS A 213 5.46 8.04 10.23
C HIS A 213 4.41 8.94 10.90
N GLU A 214 4.04 10.07 10.30
CA GLU A 214 3.10 11.06 10.87
C GLU A 214 1.63 10.57 10.85
N ASP A 215 1.18 9.89 9.79
CA ASP A 215 -0.22 9.48 9.65
C ASP A 215 -0.57 8.15 10.38
N SER A 216 0.41 7.46 10.96
CA SER A 216 0.21 6.17 11.63
C SER A 216 -0.64 6.24 12.93
N HIS A 217 -0.87 7.45 13.45
CA HIS A 217 -1.67 7.71 14.65
C HIS A 217 -3.18 7.93 14.41
N VAL A 218 -3.66 7.94 13.17
CA VAL A 218 -5.05 8.32 12.84
C VAL A 218 -5.89 7.14 12.32
N VAL A 219 -5.93 6.04 13.09
CA VAL A 219 -6.78 4.86 12.78
C VAL A 219 -8.27 5.10 13.11
N SER A 220 -8.62 6.19 13.79
CA SER A 220 -9.99 6.48 14.27
C SER A 220 -10.94 7.10 13.23
N LEU A 221 -10.49 7.46 12.02
CA LEU A 221 -11.33 8.16 11.02
C LEU A 221 -12.14 7.24 10.07
N ARG A 222 -11.93 5.91 10.09
CA ARG A 222 -12.64 4.99 9.18
C ARG A 222 -14.17 4.96 9.38
N MET A 223 -14.66 5.19 10.60
CA MET A 223 -16.11 5.21 10.87
C MET A 223 -16.79 6.50 10.41
N ALA A 224 -16.12 7.65 10.52
CA ALA A 224 -16.66 8.93 10.05
C ALA A 224 -16.80 8.97 8.51
N LYS A 225 -15.84 8.37 7.79
CA LYS A 225 -15.83 8.34 6.31
C LYS A 225 -16.98 7.51 5.72
N LYS A 226 -17.29 6.35 6.32
CA LYS A 226 -18.42 5.51 5.90
C LYS A 226 -19.75 6.26 6.03
N LEU A 227 -19.94 6.98 7.14
CA LEU A 227 -21.12 7.84 7.38
C LEU A 227 -21.23 9.00 6.37
N GLN A 228 -20.09 9.57 5.94
CA GLN A 228 -20.03 10.66 4.95
C GLN A 228 -20.32 10.15 3.53
N GLU A 229 -19.88 8.95 3.17
CA GLU A 229 -20.22 8.29 1.89
C GLU A 229 -21.71 7.94 1.79
N PHE A 230 -22.34 7.54 2.90
CA PHE A 230 -23.81 7.35 2.99
C PHE A 230 -24.62 8.65 2.95
N SER A 231 -24.01 9.81 3.25
CA SER A 231 -24.71 11.10 3.21
C SER A 231 -25.21 11.45 1.80
N SER A 232 -24.58 10.91 0.77
CA SER A 232 -25.00 11.07 -0.62
C SER A 232 -26.42 10.52 -0.85
N TYR A 233 -26.76 9.37 -0.25
CA TYR A 233 -28.11 8.81 -0.19
C TYR A 233 -29.08 9.63 0.68
N PHE A 234 -28.59 10.37 1.68
CA PHE A 234 -29.42 11.32 2.45
C PHE A 234 -29.67 12.64 1.69
N VAL A 235 -28.73 13.08 0.86
CA VAL A 235 -28.97 14.20 -0.06
C VAL A 235 -29.99 13.81 -1.11
N HIS A 236 -29.97 12.56 -1.57
CA HIS A 236 -31.04 12.01 -2.40
C HIS A 236 -32.41 12.19 -1.73
N THR A 237 -32.58 11.88 -0.43
CA THR A 237 -33.84 12.05 0.32
C THR A 237 -34.29 13.51 0.50
N TYR A 238 -33.37 14.46 0.63
CA TYR A 238 -33.69 15.89 0.79
C TYR A 238 -33.98 16.61 -0.54
N ALA A 239 -33.33 16.21 -1.63
CA ALA A 239 -33.41 16.87 -2.95
C ALA A 239 -34.76 16.75 -3.67
N GLY A 240 -35.72 15.96 -3.14
CA GLY A 240 -37.02 15.79 -3.79
C GLY A 240 -38.12 15.22 -2.91
N ARG A 241 -38.82 16.06 -2.14
CA ARG A 241 -40.05 15.63 -1.42
C ARG A 241 -41.27 15.34 -2.30
N LYS A 242 -41.25 15.57 -3.63
CA LYS A 242 -42.36 15.17 -4.54
C LYS A 242 -41.96 14.75 -5.98
N THR A 243 -40.68 14.83 -6.37
CA THR A 243 -40.24 14.58 -7.76
C THR A 243 -39.25 13.41 -7.90
N MET A 244 -38.91 12.78 -6.77
CA MET A 244 -37.81 11.81 -6.65
C MET A 244 -38.16 10.43 -7.24
N HIS A 245 -39.43 10.01 -7.21
CA HIS A 245 -39.82 8.74 -7.83
C HIS A 245 -39.59 8.72 -9.35
N LEU A 246 -39.54 9.87 -10.03
CA LEU A 246 -39.25 9.96 -11.46
C LEU A 246 -37.75 9.87 -11.75
N ALA A 247 -36.91 10.67 -11.07
CA ALA A 247 -35.46 10.67 -11.29
C ALA A 247 -34.81 9.32 -10.95
N ILE A 248 -35.25 8.68 -9.86
CA ILE A 248 -34.77 7.36 -9.44
C ILE A 248 -35.29 6.28 -10.39
N ARG A 249 -36.59 6.26 -10.74
CA ARG A 249 -37.12 5.29 -11.71
C ARG A 249 -36.51 5.45 -13.10
N GLU A 250 -36.15 6.66 -13.49
CA GLU A 250 -35.59 6.95 -14.80
C GLU A 250 -34.13 6.50 -14.87
N ALA A 251 -33.29 6.85 -13.89
CA ALA A 251 -31.96 6.28 -13.76
C ALA A 251 -32.01 4.76 -13.61
N GLU A 252 -32.86 4.23 -12.72
CA GLU A 252 -33.04 2.79 -12.50
C GLU A 252 -33.57 2.07 -13.74
N SER A 253 -34.46 2.65 -14.56
CA SER A 253 -34.95 2.00 -15.78
C SER A 253 -33.98 2.12 -16.95
N LYS A 254 -33.23 3.23 -17.04
CA LYS A 254 -32.12 3.42 -17.98
C LYS A 254 -30.94 2.52 -17.65
N ILE A 255 -30.82 2.05 -16.41
CA ILE A 255 -29.74 1.20 -15.94
C ILE A 255 -30.17 -0.28 -15.85
N LYS A 256 -31.36 -0.61 -15.34
CA LYS A 256 -31.90 -1.99 -15.30
C LYS A 256 -31.93 -2.64 -16.68
N ARG A 257 -32.17 -1.85 -17.74
CA ARG A 257 -32.14 -2.33 -19.15
C ARG A 257 -30.73 -2.74 -19.63
N TYR A 258 -29.67 -2.31 -18.94
CA TYR A 258 -28.27 -2.65 -19.28
C TYR A 258 -27.59 -3.54 -18.24
N VAL A 259 -27.99 -3.45 -16.95
CA VAL A 259 -27.56 -4.34 -15.86
C VAL A 259 -28.02 -5.78 -16.07
N ALA A 260 -28.98 -6.02 -16.97
CA ALA A 260 -29.31 -7.36 -17.45
C ALA A 260 -28.15 -8.04 -18.23
N GLN A 261 -27.10 -7.30 -18.60
CA GLN A 261 -25.86 -7.85 -19.12
C GLN A 261 -24.84 -7.94 -17.98
N ASN A 262 -24.29 -9.13 -17.72
CA ASN A 262 -23.13 -9.29 -16.85
C ASN A 262 -21.93 -8.58 -17.49
N ILE A 263 -21.71 -7.31 -17.13
CA ILE A 263 -20.55 -6.54 -17.60
C ILE A 263 -19.35 -7.01 -16.80
N ASP A 264 -18.41 -7.63 -17.49
CA ASP A 264 -17.10 -7.91 -16.92
C ASP A 264 -16.25 -6.63 -17.00
N PHE A 265 -15.91 -6.06 -15.85
CA PHE A 265 -15.12 -4.83 -15.80
C PHE A 265 -13.65 -5.16 -16.06
N PRO A 266 -12.96 -4.37 -16.90
CA PRO A 266 -11.51 -4.50 -17.04
C PRO A 266 -10.79 -4.42 -15.69
N ASP A 267 -9.67 -5.13 -15.56
CA ASP A 267 -8.89 -5.22 -14.32
C ASP A 267 -8.54 -3.86 -13.72
N PHE A 268 -8.26 -2.86 -14.56
CA PHE A 268 -7.91 -1.51 -14.11
C PHE A 268 -9.08 -0.78 -13.43
N MET A 269 -10.33 -1.23 -13.60
CA MET A 269 -11.51 -0.73 -12.89
C MET A 269 -11.92 -1.64 -11.72
N SER A 270 -11.79 -2.96 -11.86
CA SER A 270 -12.21 -3.93 -10.85
C SER A 270 -11.18 -4.09 -9.72
N CYS A 271 -9.89 -4.06 -10.05
CA CYS A 271 -8.77 -4.03 -9.11
C CYS A 271 -7.65 -3.08 -9.61
N PRO A 272 -7.82 -1.75 -9.50
CA PRO A 272 -6.81 -0.76 -9.90
C PRO A 272 -5.45 -1.03 -9.24
N SER A 273 -5.42 -1.39 -7.96
CA SER A 273 -4.18 -1.74 -7.26
C SER A 273 -3.47 -2.97 -7.84
N CYS A 274 -4.20 -3.95 -8.38
CA CYS A 274 -3.62 -5.14 -9.02
C CYS A 274 -2.87 -4.77 -10.31
N VAL A 275 -3.36 -3.78 -11.05
CA VAL A 275 -2.79 -3.36 -12.34
C VAL A 275 -1.66 -2.33 -12.16
N TYR A 276 -1.89 -1.36 -11.28
CA TYR A 276 -1.08 -0.15 -11.25
C TYR A 276 -0.01 -0.11 -10.17
N TRP A 277 -0.20 -0.82 -9.04
CA TRP A 277 0.82 -0.83 -8.00
C TRP A 277 2.01 -1.69 -8.39
N LYS A 278 3.22 -1.13 -8.31
CA LYS A 278 4.45 -1.81 -8.67
C LYS A 278 5.54 -1.60 -7.63
N LEU A 279 6.32 -2.65 -7.39
CA LEU A 279 7.59 -2.58 -6.68
C LEU A 279 8.72 -2.69 -7.70
N ASP A 280 9.81 -1.95 -7.52
CA ASP A 280 10.91 -1.91 -8.50
C ASP A 280 11.59 -3.27 -8.69
N LYS A 281 11.73 -4.04 -7.60
CA LYS A 281 12.57 -5.25 -7.56
C LYS A 281 11.79 -6.55 -7.36
N ALA A 282 10.49 -6.49 -7.10
CA ALA A 282 9.67 -7.65 -6.76
C ALA A 282 8.29 -7.57 -7.43
N ILE A 283 7.66 -8.72 -7.64
CA ILE A 283 6.24 -8.74 -8.03
C ILE A 283 5.42 -8.32 -6.81
N LEU A 284 4.52 -7.36 -6.99
CA LEU A 284 3.55 -6.98 -5.97
C LEU A 284 2.19 -7.60 -6.30
N ILE A 285 1.61 -8.28 -5.32
CA ILE A 285 0.28 -8.86 -5.42
C ILE A 285 -0.61 -8.15 -4.41
N ALA A 286 -1.48 -7.30 -4.93
CA ALA A 286 -2.40 -6.53 -4.10
C ALA A 286 -3.55 -7.40 -3.58
N ASP A 287 -4.11 -8.26 -4.46
CA ASP A 287 -5.22 -9.17 -4.13
C ASP A 287 -4.99 -10.56 -4.74
N SER A 288 -4.72 -11.54 -3.88
CA SER A 288 -4.47 -12.93 -4.27
C SER A 288 -5.70 -13.68 -4.76
N ARG A 289 -6.89 -13.08 -4.70
CA ARG A 289 -8.13 -13.62 -5.30
C ARG A 289 -8.25 -13.26 -6.78
N VAL A 290 -7.57 -12.19 -7.20
CA VAL A 290 -7.56 -11.71 -8.60
C VAL A 290 -6.28 -12.17 -9.30
N GLN A 291 -5.15 -12.12 -8.59
CA GLN A 291 -3.83 -12.44 -9.13
C GLN A 291 -3.26 -13.68 -8.46
N ASP A 292 -2.93 -14.72 -9.24
CA ASP A 292 -2.17 -15.85 -8.72
C ASP A 292 -0.67 -15.53 -8.74
N TRP A 293 -0.12 -15.31 -7.55
CA TRP A 293 1.30 -15.00 -7.37
C TRP A 293 2.22 -16.13 -7.85
N THR A 294 1.78 -17.39 -7.82
CA THR A 294 2.56 -18.53 -8.32
C THR A 294 2.65 -18.53 -9.83
N ASP A 295 1.54 -18.26 -10.52
CA ASP A 295 1.52 -18.14 -11.98
C ASP A 295 2.29 -16.92 -12.46
N MET A 296 2.14 -15.77 -11.80
CA MET A 296 2.92 -14.57 -12.14
C MET A 296 4.43 -14.80 -11.98
N LEU A 297 4.84 -15.51 -10.92
CA LEU A 297 6.24 -15.83 -10.69
C LEU A 297 6.79 -16.87 -11.68
N ALA A 298 5.99 -17.89 -12.00
CA ALA A 298 6.29 -18.87 -13.02
C ALA A 298 6.46 -18.21 -14.40
N GLY A 299 5.53 -17.32 -14.77
CA GLY A 299 5.59 -16.52 -16.00
C GLY A 299 6.84 -15.63 -16.06
N LYS A 300 7.18 -14.92 -14.98
CA LYS A 300 8.43 -14.14 -14.88
C LYS A 300 9.68 -15.03 -15.05
N SER A 301 9.58 -16.31 -14.72
CA SER A 301 10.65 -17.30 -14.87
C SER A 301 10.63 -18.02 -16.23
N GLY A 302 9.76 -17.60 -17.16
CA GLY A 302 9.62 -18.22 -18.48
C GLY A 302 8.88 -19.56 -18.48
N PHE A 303 8.22 -19.93 -17.38
CA PHE A 303 7.49 -21.20 -17.27
C PHE A 303 6.05 -21.05 -17.76
N GLN A 304 5.75 -21.59 -18.95
CA GLN A 304 4.38 -21.62 -19.50
C GLN A 304 3.53 -22.77 -18.92
N LYS A 305 4.16 -23.90 -18.62
CA LYS A 305 3.55 -25.05 -17.92
C LYS A 305 4.52 -25.52 -16.86
N TYR A 306 4.07 -25.65 -15.62
CA TYR A 306 4.93 -26.08 -14.51
C TYR A 306 4.19 -27.02 -13.56
N SER A 307 4.96 -27.82 -12.84
CA SER A 307 4.49 -28.53 -11.64
C SER A 307 4.97 -27.81 -10.40
N LEU A 308 4.17 -27.83 -9.33
CA LEU A 308 4.47 -27.14 -8.08
C LEU A 308 4.51 -28.13 -6.92
N THR A 309 5.68 -28.27 -6.28
CA THR A 309 5.82 -29.02 -5.04
C THR A 309 6.00 -28.07 -3.86
N LYS A 310 5.36 -28.35 -2.72
CA LYS A 310 5.44 -27.54 -1.50
C LYS A 310 5.96 -28.39 -0.34
N LYS A 311 7.00 -27.90 0.36
CA LYS A 311 7.58 -28.58 1.52
C LYS A 311 7.78 -27.58 2.66
N ARG A 312 7.48 -27.95 3.91
CA ARG A 312 7.75 -27.09 5.07
C ARG A 312 9.25 -27.03 5.34
N LEU A 313 9.78 -25.83 5.62
CA LEU A 313 11.19 -25.64 5.97
C LEU A 313 11.36 -25.55 7.48
N GLY A 314 12.29 -26.32 8.05
CA GLY A 314 12.57 -26.35 9.48
C GLY A 314 11.53 -27.14 10.28
N ASN A 315 11.26 -26.72 11.52
CA ASN A 315 10.41 -27.48 12.44
C ASN A 315 8.93 -27.48 12.00
N PRO A 316 8.10 -28.41 12.51
CA PRO A 316 6.67 -28.48 12.20
C PRO A 316 5.91 -27.16 12.45
N ASN A 317 6.36 -26.32 13.38
CA ASN A 317 5.74 -25.01 13.65
C ASN A 317 6.23 -23.87 12.72
N SER A 318 7.15 -24.16 11.79
CA SER A 318 7.62 -23.20 10.81
C SER A 318 6.52 -22.83 9.83
N ARG A 319 6.44 -21.54 9.52
CA ARG A 319 5.52 -20.99 8.53
C ARG A 319 6.23 -20.55 7.25
N THR A 320 7.49 -20.97 7.12
CA THR A 320 8.24 -20.86 5.89
C THR A 320 8.10 -22.17 5.14
N MET A 321 7.70 -22.08 3.88
CA MET A 321 7.50 -23.20 2.98
C MET A 321 8.44 -23.04 1.79
N LEU A 322 9.11 -24.11 1.39
CA LEU A 322 9.80 -24.22 0.13
C LEU A 322 8.77 -24.54 -0.96
N TYR A 323 8.79 -23.74 -2.01
CA TYR A 323 8.02 -23.96 -3.23
C TYR A 323 9.02 -24.28 -4.33
N VAL A 324 8.74 -25.36 -5.05
CA VAL A 324 9.58 -25.86 -6.13
C VAL A 324 8.77 -25.90 -7.41
N PHE A 325 9.10 -25.02 -8.34
CA PHE A 325 8.51 -24.93 -9.67
C PHE A 325 9.38 -25.74 -10.63
N ARG A 326 8.79 -26.68 -11.38
CA ARG A 326 9.51 -27.47 -12.39
C ARG A 326 8.87 -27.35 -13.77
N SER A 327 9.66 -27.04 -14.78
CA SER A 327 9.22 -26.95 -16.18
C SER A 327 10.34 -27.39 -17.14
N LYS A 328 10.06 -28.37 -18.02
CA LYS A 328 10.97 -28.82 -19.10
C LYS A 328 12.45 -29.00 -18.66
N GLY A 329 12.68 -29.61 -17.50
CA GLY A 329 14.03 -29.84 -16.95
C GLY A 329 14.62 -28.69 -16.13
N ASN A 330 14.01 -27.51 -16.13
CA ASN A 330 14.39 -26.39 -15.26
C ASN A 330 13.65 -26.43 -13.93
N GLU A 331 14.34 -26.06 -12.87
CA GLU A 331 13.78 -25.96 -11.52
C GLU A 331 14.02 -24.56 -10.94
N ARG A 332 12.99 -23.97 -10.34
CA ARG A 332 13.08 -22.74 -9.54
C ARG A 332 12.60 -23.01 -8.12
N LYS A 333 13.42 -22.66 -7.14
CA LYS A 333 13.11 -22.82 -5.71
C LYS A 333 12.93 -21.47 -5.06
N VAL A 334 11.83 -21.31 -4.31
CA VAL A 334 11.58 -20.10 -3.52
C VAL A 334 11.16 -20.45 -2.10
N ALA A 335 11.53 -19.60 -1.16
CA ALA A 335 11.07 -19.65 0.22
C ALA A 335 9.90 -18.68 0.41
N VAL A 336 8.75 -19.21 0.83
CA VAL A 336 7.53 -18.44 1.07
C VAL A 336 7.28 -18.36 2.56
N LYS A 337 7.28 -17.15 3.11
CA LYS A 337 7.06 -16.91 4.54
C LYS A 337 5.77 -16.15 4.77
N LYS A 338 4.86 -16.74 5.55
CA LYS A 338 3.61 -16.08 5.97
C LYS A 338 3.79 -15.27 7.26
N MET A 339 3.57 -13.96 7.18
CA MET A 339 3.53 -13.04 8.33
C MET A 339 2.16 -13.15 8.99
N ALA A 340 2.04 -14.05 9.97
CA ALA A 340 0.75 -14.38 10.54
C ALA A 340 0.43 -13.67 11.86
N LYS A 341 -0.85 -13.31 12.06
CA LYS A 341 -1.35 -12.67 13.29
C LYS A 341 -1.10 -13.48 14.56
N THR A 342 -1.12 -14.82 14.53
CA THR A 342 -0.86 -15.62 15.75
C THR A 342 0.59 -15.56 16.24
N LYS A 343 1.55 -15.07 15.42
CA LYS A 343 2.88 -14.73 15.91
C LYS A 343 2.85 -13.48 16.80
N ALA A 344 1.78 -12.68 16.78
CA ALA A 344 1.57 -11.60 17.73
C ALA A 344 1.64 -12.09 19.17
N ILE A 345 1.06 -13.26 19.46
CA ILE A 345 1.11 -13.86 20.81
C ILE A 345 2.56 -14.23 21.16
N LYS A 346 3.31 -14.84 20.23
CA LYS A 346 4.74 -15.12 20.43
C LYS A 346 5.53 -13.82 20.67
N TRP A 347 5.35 -12.81 19.84
CA TRP A 347 6.07 -11.54 19.95
C TRP A 347 5.64 -10.73 21.18
N ALA A 348 4.37 -10.82 21.58
CA ALA A 348 3.87 -10.22 22.82
C ALA A 348 4.47 -10.93 24.04
N ALA A 349 4.46 -12.27 24.07
CA ALA A 349 5.11 -13.05 25.12
C ALA A 349 6.61 -12.76 25.21
N LEU A 350 7.30 -12.71 24.06
CA LEU A 350 8.71 -12.36 24.01
C LEU A 350 8.93 -10.89 24.43
N SER A 351 8.06 -9.96 24.04
CA SER A 351 8.14 -8.55 24.47
C SER A 351 7.85 -8.38 25.95
N MET A 352 7.01 -9.20 26.57
CA MET A 352 6.78 -9.18 28.02
C MET A 352 8.01 -9.71 28.76
N TRP A 353 8.59 -10.82 28.29
CA TRP A 353 9.82 -11.39 28.86
C TRP A 353 10.99 -10.43 28.71
N THR A 354 11.17 -9.85 27.52
CA THR A 354 12.29 -8.94 27.20
C THR A 354 11.95 -7.47 27.45
N ALA A 355 10.81 -7.17 28.08
CA ALA A 355 10.32 -5.81 28.29
C ALA A 355 11.34 -4.81 28.87
N PRO A 356 12.26 -5.23 29.77
CA PRO A 356 13.29 -4.31 30.28
C PRO A 356 14.29 -3.85 29.21
N VAL A 357 14.40 -4.55 28.07
CA VAL A 357 15.47 -4.41 27.08
C VAL A 357 14.97 -4.19 25.65
N LYS A 358 13.89 -4.87 25.21
CA LYS A 358 13.39 -4.78 23.83
C LYS A 358 11.87 -4.96 23.75
N LYS A 359 11.24 -4.20 22.84
CA LYS A 359 9.85 -4.41 22.40
C LYS A 359 9.83 -4.85 20.95
N PHE A 360 9.10 -5.92 20.63
CA PHE A 360 9.00 -6.46 19.28
C PHE A 360 7.82 -5.87 18.50
N LYS A 361 7.99 -5.71 17.18
CA LYS A 361 6.91 -5.29 16.28
C LYS A 361 5.93 -6.45 16.11
N ILE A 362 4.64 -6.20 16.35
CA ILE A 362 3.59 -7.22 16.33
C ILE A 362 2.84 -7.26 14.98
N ASP A 363 2.61 -6.09 14.37
CA ASP A 363 1.78 -5.98 13.17
C ASP A 363 2.39 -6.75 11.97
N PRO A 364 1.63 -7.66 11.33
CA PRO A 364 2.13 -8.44 10.21
C PRO A 364 2.52 -7.66 8.96
N LEU A 365 1.79 -6.59 8.62
CA LEU A 365 2.08 -5.78 7.43
C LEU A 365 3.32 -4.94 7.68
N HIS A 366 3.46 -4.38 8.87
CA HIS A 366 4.67 -3.68 9.29
C HIS A 366 5.90 -4.60 9.23
N ARG A 367 5.80 -5.83 9.71
CA ARG A 367 6.88 -6.83 9.64
C ARG A 367 7.21 -7.27 8.22
N LEU A 368 6.21 -7.36 7.35
CA LEU A 368 6.38 -7.64 5.93
C LEU A 368 7.16 -6.50 5.25
N ALA A 369 6.71 -5.27 5.45
CA ALA A 369 7.35 -4.06 4.93
C ALA A 369 8.78 -3.89 5.48
N THR A 370 8.97 -4.13 6.77
CA THR A 370 10.29 -4.09 7.42
C THR A 370 11.25 -5.07 6.77
N ALA A 371 10.83 -6.33 6.57
CA ALA A 371 11.68 -7.33 5.91
C ALA A 371 12.03 -6.94 4.48
N TYR A 372 11.09 -6.34 3.74
CA TYR A 372 11.33 -5.83 2.39
C TYR A 372 12.41 -4.75 2.36
N LYS A 373 12.20 -3.68 3.14
CA LYS A 373 13.11 -2.53 3.20
C LYS A 373 14.47 -2.90 3.78
N ALA A 374 14.52 -3.76 4.80
CA ALA A 374 15.75 -4.22 5.42
C ALA A 374 16.63 -5.01 4.44
N ALA A 375 16.03 -5.88 3.61
CA ALA A 375 16.77 -6.62 2.60
C ALA A 375 17.46 -5.66 1.60
N ALA A 376 16.77 -4.61 1.17
CA ALA A 376 17.33 -3.58 0.31
C ALA A 376 18.43 -2.76 1.01
N ALA A 377 18.21 -2.35 2.26
CA ALA A 377 19.19 -1.59 3.04
C ALA A 377 20.49 -2.38 3.27
N ILE A 378 20.39 -3.65 3.64
CA ILE A 378 21.55 -4.54 3.83
C ILE A 378 22.32 -4.74 2.51
N ARG A 379 21.62 -4.88 1.38
CA ARG A 379 22.29 -4.96 0.07
C ARG A 379 23.02 -3.69 -0.33
N LYS A 380 22.51 -2.51 0.03
CA LYS A 380 23.21 -1.23 -0.20
C LYS A 380 24.56 -1.19 0.54
N LEU A 381 24.71 -1.97 1.61
CA LEU A 381 25.99 -2.16 2.32
C LEU A 381 26.90 -3.23 1.66
N GLY A 382 26.53 -3.78 0.52
CA GLY A 382 27.27 -4.85 -0.15
C GLY A 382 27.15 -6.22 0.53
N LEU A 383 26.17 -6.40 1.41
CA LEU A 383 25.92 -7.66 2.12
C LEU A 383 24.81 -8.47 1.43
N LEU A 384 24.84 -9.79 1.61
CA LEU A 384 23.93 -10.69 0.90
C LEU A 384 22.64 -10.93 1.69
N THR A 385 21.52 -10.91 0.96
CA THR A 385 20.19 -11.31 1.44
C THR A 385 19.46 -12.05 0.32
N PRO A 386 18.57 -13.03 0.61
CA PRO A 386 17.78 -13.69 -0.43
C PRO A 386 16.98 -12.69 -1.26
N GLU A 387 16.99 -12.83 -2.59
CA GLU A 387 16.25 -11.97 -3.51
C GLU A 387 14.76 -11.99 -3.19
N ILE A 388 14.14 -10.83 -3.03
CA ILE A 388 12.69 -10.78 -2.82
C ILE A 388 12.05 -10.86 -4.20
N GLU A 389 11.35 -11.96 -4.46
CA GLU A 389 10.77 -12.22 -5.77
C GLU A 389 9.32 -11.74 -5.85
N ALA A 390 8.57 -11.86 -4.74
CA ALA A 390 7.21 -11.35 -4.65
C ALA A 390 6.81 -10.93 -3.23
N VAL A 391 5.87 -9.99 -3.15
CA VAL A 391 5.19 -9.55 -1.93
C VAL A 391 3.69 -9.69 -2.16
N VAL A 392 3.02 -10.47 -1.30
CA VAL A 392 1.56 -10.68 -1.35
C VAL A 392 0.93 -9.98 -0.16
N LEU A 393 0.22 -8.88 -0.40
CA LEU A 393 -0.26 -7.97 0.65
C LEU A 393 -1.40 -8.57 1.47
N ASP A 394 -2.47 -9.00 0.81
CA ASP A 394 -3.66 -9.58 1.44
C ASP A 394 -3.32 -10.88 2.20
N GLY A 395 -2.55 -11.76 1.56
CA GLY A 395 -2.02 -13.01 2.10
C GLY A 395 -0.89 -12.85 3.13
N LYS A 396 -0.27 -11.66 3.18
CA LYS A 396 0.87 -11.29 4.04
C LYS A 396 2.05 -12.22 3.83
N LEU A 397 2.39 -12.49 2.58
CA LEU A 397 3.46 -13.40 2.19
C LEU A 397 4.67 -12.61 1.69
N LEU A 398 5.84 -12.99 2.18
CA LEU A 398 7.12 -12.62 1.58
C LEU A 398 7.67 -13.83 0.83
N VAL A 399 7.91 -13.68 -0.46
CA VAL A 399 8.50 -14.73 -1.31
C VAL A 399 9.91 -14.32 -1.65
N THR A 400 10.89 -15.16 -1.31
CA THR A 400 12.29 -14.93 -1.62
C THR A 400 12.89 -16.07 -2.43
N SER A 401 13.98 -15.82 -3.14
CA SER A 401 14.80 -16.89 -3.70
C SER A 401 15.22 -17.85 -2.58
N PHE A 402 15.27 -19.15 -2.90
CA PHE A 402 15.75 -20.14 -1.96
C PHE A 402 17.28 -20.21 -2.04
N VAL A 403 17.93 -19.99 -0.90
CA VAL A 403 19.39 -20.13 -0.79
C VAL A 403 19.70 -21.54 -0.30
N GLU A 404 20.32 -22.35 -1.14
CA GLU A 404 20.85 -23.66 -0.77
C GLU A 404 22.13 -23.48 0.04
N GLY A 405 22.16 -24.01 1.26
CA GLY A 405 23.35 -23.85 2.10
C GLY A 405 23.16 -24.34 3.53
N GLN A 406 24.27 -24.38 4.26
CA GLN A 406 24.30 -24.69 5.68
C GLN A 406 24.07 -23.42 6.50
N THR A 407 23.27 -23.48 7.56
CA THR A 407 23.16 -22.33 8.48
C THR A 407 24.41 -22.17 9.34
N LEU A 408 24.74 -20.95 9.73
CA LEU A 408 25.86 -20.68 10.63
C LEU A 408 25.68 -21.34 12.01
N ALA A 409 24.44 -21.55 12.47
CA ALA A 409 24.15 -22.38 13.65
C ALA A 409 24.61 -23.84 13.49
N GLY A 410 24.48 -24.40 12.27
CA GLY A 410 24.99 -25.73 11.97
C GLY A 410 26.52 -25.79 12.03
N LEU A 411 27.20 -24.74 11.56
CA LEU A 411 28.66 -24.61 11.66
C LEU A 411 29.11 -24.48 13.13
N ILE A 412 28.46 -23.63 13.92
CA ILE A 412 28.77 -23.51 15.36
C ILE A 412 28.61 -24.86 16.06
N LYS A 413 27.57 -25.63 15.72
CA LYS A 413 27.38 -26.98 16.27
C LYS A 413 28.53 -27.94 15.91
N SER A 414 29.08 -27.86 14.70
CA SER A 414 30.21 -28.71 14.30
C SER A 414 31.53 -28.28 14.94
N LEU A 415 31.75 -26.97 15.17
CA LEU A 415 32.89 -26.46 15.93
C LEU A 415 32.84 -26.91 17.39
N LEU A 416 31.66 -26.84 18.02
CA LEU A 416 31.45 -27.35 19.38
C LEU A 416 31.74 -28.85 19.52
N ALA A 417 31.72 -29.59 18.40
CA ALA A 417 32.08 -31.00 18.31
C ALA A 417 33.56 -31.26 17.95
N GLY A 418 34.40 -30.21 17.84
CA GLY A 418 35.86 -30.34 17.68
C GLY A 418 36.46 -29.97 16.32
N LYS A 419 35.71 -29.31 15.42
CA LYS A 419 36.28 -28.71 14.20
C LYS A 419 36.93 -27.34 14.50
N GLU A 420 37.93 -26.92 13.73
CA GLU A 420 38.80 -25.78 14.12
C GLU A 420 38.48 -24.41 13.49
N GLU A 421 37.70 -24.35 12.41
CA GLU A 421 37.62 -23.13 11.57
C GLU A 421 36.51 -22.14 11.99
N THR A 422 36.91 -20.97 12.52
CA THR A 422 36.01 -19.90 13.01
C THR A 422 35.80 -18.75 12.03
N ASP A 423 36.39 -18.80 10.84
CA ASP A 423 36.50 -17.64 9.94
C ASP A 423 35.15 -17.10 9.47
N LEU A 424 34.18 -17.97 9.23
CA LEU A 424 32.82 -17.57 8.85
C LEU A 424 32.05 -16.91 10.02
N ILE A 425 32.38 -17.23 11.27
CA ILE A 425 31.81 -16.56 12.45
C ILE A 425 32.39 -15.16 12.58
N ASN A 426 33.69 -15.04 12.34
CA ASN A 426 34.41 -13.76 12.33
C ASN A 426 33.90 -12.85 11.20
N GLU A 427 33.62 -13.42 10.03
CA GLU A 427 33.02 -12.69 8.93
C GLU A 427 31.59 -12.24 9.24
N ALA A 428 30.78 -13.10 9.87
CA ALA A 428 29.45 -12.70 10.33
C ALA A 428 29.51 -11.53 11.33
N ALA A 429 30.47 -11.55 12.26
CA ALA A 429 30.73 -10.44 13.18
C ALA A 429 31.04 -9.13 12.44
N ARG A 430 31.97 -9.15 11.49
CA ARG A 430 32.32 -7.96 10.68
C ARG A 430 31.13 -7.41 9.91
N GLN A 431 30.35 -8.28 9.29
CA GLN A 431 29.16 -7.86 8.53
C GLN A 431 28.06 -7.31 9.44
N MET A 432 27.87 -7.87 10.65
CA MET A 432 26.97 -7.31 11.65
C MET A 432 27.45 -5.93 12.12
N ALA A 433 28.75 -5.75 12.38
CA ALA A 433 29.33 -4.45 12.74
C ALA A 433 29.08 -3.40 11.65
N LYS A 434 29.20 -3.78 10.37
CA LYS A 434 28.91 -2.90 9.22
C LYS A 434 27.46 -2.40 9.21
N VAL A 435 26.50 -3.27 9.54
CA VAL A 435 25.08 -2.86 9.70
C VAL A 435 24.94 -1.92 10.89
N HIS A 436 25.51 -2.26 12.04
CA HIS A 436 25.38 -1.47 13.27
C HIS A 436 26.03 -0.09 13.19
N ALA A 437 27.09 0.06 12.39
CA ALA A 437 27.74 1.34 12.13
C ALA A 437 26.81 2.38 11.47
N THR A 438 25.71 1.95 10.85
CA THR A 438 24.69 2.86 10.28
C THR A 438 23.67 3.34 11.31
N GLY A 439 23.77 2.91 12.57
CA GLY A 439 22.75 3.13 13.60
C GLY A 439 21.60 2.11 13.57
N ALA A 440 21.62 1.18 12.62
CA ALA A 440 20.62 0.11 12.49
C ALA A 440 20.91 -1.12 13.38
N SER A 441 19.93 -1.99 13.54
CA SER A 441 20.09 -3.32 14.16
C SER A 441 19.12 -4.32 13.52
N PHE A 442 19.46 -5.60 13.48
CA PHE A 442 18.62 -6.68 12.98
C PHE A 442 17.42 -6.99 13.88
N GLY A 443 17.56 -6.82 15.19
CA GLY A 443 16.49 -7.00 16.19
C GLY A 443 16.13 -8.45 16.55
N ASP A 444 16.28 -9.42 15.65
CA ASP A 444 16.07 -10.86 15.92
C ASP A 444 17.16 -11.75 15.29
N ILE A 445 18.40 -11.28 15.19
CA ILE A 445 19.48 -12.04 14.55
C ILE A 445 19.94 -13.23 15.41
N LYS A 446 20.07 -14.39 14.78
CA LYS A 446 20.56 -15.64 15.37
C LYS A 446 21.43 -16.34 14.34
N PRO A 447 22.38 -17.22 14.72
CA PRO A 447 23.22 -17.90 13.73
C PRO A 447 22.41 -18.78 12.75
N LYS A 448 21.23 -19.24 13.14
CA LYS A 448 20.34 -19.99 12.23
C LYS A 448 19.72 -19.13 11.11
N ASN A 449 19.73 -17.81 11.27
CA ASN A 449 19.20 -16.84 10.31
C ASN A 449 20.27 -16.39 9.30
N VAL A 450 21.50 -16.92 9.41
CA VAL A 450 22.59 -16.70 8.46
C VAL A 450 22.85 -17.99 7.71
N ILE A 451 22.71 -17.96 6.37
CA ILE A 451 22.95 -19.11 5.49
C ILE A 451 24.29 -18.93 4.80
N ILE A 452 25.11 -19.98 4.80
CA ILE A 452 26.41 -20.05 4.15
C ILE A 452 26.23 -20.65 2.75
N ASN A 453 26.50 -19.86 1.72
CA ASN A 453 26.53 -20.27 0.32
C ASN A 453 27.34 -19.25 -0.50
N ASP A 454 28.60 -19.55 -0.85
CA ASP A 454 29.53 -18.59 -1.49
C ASP A 454 29.69 -17.23 -0.78
N GLY A 455 29.20 -17.13 0.46
CA GLY A 455 29.01 -15.90 1.21
C GLY A 455 27.98 -16.08 2.33
N LEU A 456 27.69 -15.01 3.07
CA LEU A 456 26.76 -15.03 4.21
C LEU A 456 25.45 -14.31 3.85
N TYR A 457 24.38 -15.08 3.73
CA TYR A 457 23.04 -14.57 3.45
C TYR A 457 22.28 -14.32 4.75
N PHE A 458 21.97 -13.05 5.04
CA PHE A 458 21.12 -12.69 6.17
C PHE A 458 19.65 -12.87 5.83
N THR A 459 18.93 -13.57 6.72
CA THR A 459 17.50 -13.88 6.58
C THR A 459 16.72 -13.48 7.83
N ASP A 460 15.39 -13.62 7.79
CA ASP A 460 14.49 -13.31 8.91
C ASP A 460 14.58 -11.85 9.42
N LEU A 461 14.57 -10.89 8.49
CA LEU A 461 14.75 -9.45 8.74
C LEU A 461 13.49 -8.72 9.22
N GLU A 462 12.51 -9.44 9.78
CA GLU A 462 11.18 -8.89 10.09
C GLU A 462 11.14 -8.01 11.35
N GLN A 463 12.23 -7.97 12.12
CA GLN A 463 12.40 -7.16 13.34
C GLN A 463 13.52 -6.12 13.20
N PHE A 464 13.96 -5.86 11.97
CA PHE A 464 15.00 -4.89 11.68
C PHE A 464 14.58 -3.49 12.16
N VAL A 465 15.54 -2.77 12.71
CA VAL A 465 15.40 -1.39 13.18
C VAL A 465 16.35 -0.54 12.37
N PHE A 466 15.82 0.41 11.62
CA PHE A 466 16.59 1.24 10.69
C PHE A 466 17.43 2.30 11.38
N GLU A 467 16.97 2.84 12.51
CA GLU A 467 17.63 3.92 13.26
C GLU A 467 17.50 3.69 14.75
N ASN A 468 18.47 4.16 15.53
CA ASN A 468 18.52 3.99 16.99
C ASN A 468 18.37 2.51 17.40
N GLY A 469 19.03 1.63 16.65
CA GLY A 469 19.08 0.20 16.89
C GLY A 469 19.75 -0.16 18.22
N ASP A 470 19.64 -1.43 18.61
CA ASP A 470 20.35 -1.95 19.78
C ASP A 470 21.36 -3.04 19.38
N PRO A 471 22.58 -2.66 18.97
CA PRO A 471 23.63 -3.61 18.62
C PRO A 471 23.96 -4.62 19.73
N ALA A 472 23.87 -4.22 21.00
CA ALA A 472 24.12 -5.09 22.14
C ALA A 472 23.10 -6.24 22.19
N TRP A 473 21.83 -5.95 21.93
CA TRP A 473 20.79 -6.97 21.85
C TRP A 473 21.07 -8.01 20.75
N ASP A 474 21.53 -7.57 19.58
CA ASP A 474 21.83 -8.46 18.46
C ASP A 474 23.03 -9.36 18.73
N VAL A 475 24.11 -8.81 19.30
CA VAL A 475 25.29 -9.59 19.69
C VAL A 475 24.94 -10.60 20.79
N ALA A 476 24.14 -10.21 21.79
CA ALA A 476 23.67 -11.11 22.84
C ALA A 476 22.87 -12.28 22.25
N GLN A 477 21.89 -11.99 21.39
CA GLN A 477 21.10 -13.03 20.74
C GLN A 477 21.98 -13.95 19.90
N PHE A 478 22.92 -13.40 19.13
CA PHE A 478 23.77 -14.18 18.26
C PHE A 478 24.62 -15.19 19.05
N LEU A 479 25.31 -14.71 20.09
CA LEU A 479 26.17 -15.53 20.94
C LEU A 479 25.37 -16.54 21.78
N CYS A 480 24.35 -16.09 22.51
CA CYS A 480 23.58 -16.94 23.42
C CYS A 480 22.80 -18.02 22.68
N TRP A 481 22.19 -17.71 21.52
CA TRP A 481 21.50 -18.73 20.72
C TRP A 481 22.47 -19.62 19.94
N GLY A 482 23.66 -19.14 19.57
CA GLY A 482 24.70 -19.94 18.94
C GLY A 482 25.28 -20.99 19.89
N LEU A 483 25.51 -20.58 21.14
CA LEU A 483 26.12 -21.41 22.19
C LEU A 483 25.08 -22.13 23.06
N LYS A 484 23.80 -22.10 22.68
CA LYS A 484 22.75 -22.81 23.41
C LYS A 484 23.06 -24.32 23.49
N ASN A 485 22.67 -24.96 24.59
CA ASN A 485 22.82 -26.40 24.84
C ASN A 485 24.26 -26.95 24.79
N THR A 486 25.30 -26.11 24.76
CA THR A 486 26.69 -26.57 24.91
C THR A 486 27.11 -26.58 26.38
N ARG A 487 28.08 -27.44 26.70
CA ARG A 487 28.84 -27.40 27.97
C ARG A 487 30.35 -27.21 27.74
N ASN A 488 30.78 -27.08 26.49
CA ASN A 488 32.18 -26.93 26.12
C ASN A 488 32.64 -25.47 26.33
N VAL A 489 33.08 -25.17 27.55
CA VAL A 489 33.52 -23.82 27.96
C VAL A 489 34.70 -23.31 27.13
N LYS A 490 35.66 -24.18 26.80
CA LYS A 490 36.86 -23.81 26.04
C LYS A 490 36.51 -23.29 24.65
N ILE A 491 35.67 -24.05 23.91
CA ILE A 491 35.26 -23.65 22.56
C ILE A 491 34.29 -22.45 22.61
N ALA A 492 33.37 -22.41 23.58
CA ALA A 492 32.48 -21.25 23.76
C ALA A 492 33.26 -19.95 24.01
N SER A 493 34.32 -20.00 24.82
CA SER A 493 35.21 -18.86 25.07
C SER A 493 35.97 -18.47 23.81
N LYS A 494 36.49 -19.45 23.04
CA LYS A 494 37.15 -19.18 21.75
C LYS A 494 36.21 -18.48 20.76
N ILE A 495 35.02 -19.04 20.53
CA ILE A 495 34.03 -18.46 19.62
C ILE A 495 33.66 -17.04 20.06
N THR A 496 33.41 -16.83 21.36
CA THR A 496 33.03 -15.51 21.87
C THR A 496 34.16 -14.49 21.67
N ARG A 497 35.39 -14.85 22.02
CA ARG A 497 36.56 -14.00 21.86
C ARG A 497 36.80 -13.64 20.39
N ASP A 498 36.83 -14.64 19.51
CA ASP A 498 37.10 -14.45 18.08
C ASP A 498 36.01 -13.57 17.43
N PHE A 499 34.73 -13.79 17.82
CA PHE A 499 33.61 -12.96 17.39
C PHE A 499 33.75 -11.50 17.88
N LEU A 500 34.02 -11.27 19.17
CA LEU A 500 34.13 -9.92 19.73
C LEU A 500 35.32 -9.15 19.15
N ALA A 501 36.46 -9.83 18.97
CA ALA A 501 37.63 -9.27 18.31
C ALA A 501 37.29 -8.83 16.87
N SER A 502 36.59 -9.68 16.12
CA SER A 502 36.19 -9.37 14.74
C SER A 502 35.09 -8.30 14.64
N TYR A 503 34.21 -8.21 15.63
CA TYR A 503 33.16 -7.20 15.72
C TYR A 503 33.72 -5.82 16.09
N SER A 504 34.82 -5.77 16.86
CA SER A 504 35.63 -4.56 17.10
C SER A 504 34.86 -3.33 17.60
N SER A 505 34.01 -3.51 18.63
CA SER A 505 33.27 -2.40 19.24
C SER A 505 33.28 -2.49 20.79
N PRO A 506 34.26 -1.84 21.44
CA PRO A 506 34.38 -1.86 22.91
C PRO A 506 33.14 -1.30 23.62
N GLN A 507 32.51 -0.26 23.04
CA GLN A 507 31.28 0.34 23.57
C GLN A 507 30.12 -0.67 23.62
N THR A 508 29.97 -1.49 22.58
CA THR A 508 28.94 -2.54 22.54
C THR A 508 29.25 -3.63 23.57
N ALA A 509 30.52 -4.05 23.68
CA ALA A 509 30.95 -5.04 24.67
C ALA A 509 30.69 -4.58 26.11
N LYS A 510 31.01 -3.32 26.43
CA LYS A 510 30.73 -2.71 27.75
C LYS A 510 29.23 -2.61 28.05
N LYS A 511 28.42 -2.26 27.04
CA LYS A 511 26.94 -2.23 27.18
C LYS A 511 26.36 -3.63 27.42
N LEU A 512 26.86 -4.65 26.72
CA LEU A 512 26.49 -6.05 26.91
C LEU A 512 26.80 -6.56 28.32
N GLU A 513 28.00 -6.22 28.82
CA GLU A 513 28.48 -6.65 30.14
C GLU A 513 27.63 -6.05 31.29
N SER A 514 27.26 -4.77 31.16
CA SER A 514 26.49 -4.04 32.18
C SER A 514 24.97 -4.16 32.07
N GLY A 515 24.41 -4.42 30.88
CA GLY A 515 22.99 -4.24 30.58
C GLY A 515 22.06 -5.44 30.81
N GLN A 516 22.43 -6.41 31.63
CA GLN A 516 21.66 -7.65 31.91
C GLN A 516 21.22 -8.45 30.66
N TYR A 517 21.89 -8.25 29.52
CA TYR A 517 21.49 -8.85 28.25
C TYR A 517 21.63 -10.38 28.26
N ILE A 518 22.66 -10.92 28.92
CA ILE A 518 22.98 -12.36 28.94
C ILE A 518 22.03 -13.11 29.88
N GLU A 519 21.60 -12.46 30.96
CA GLU A 519 20.71 -12.96 32.01
C GLU A 519 19.37 -13.41 31.44
N ILE A 520 18.86 -12.69 30.44
CA ILE A 520 17.63 -13.03 29.71
C ILE A 520 17.71 -14.44 29.10
N PHE A 521 18.90 -14.91 28.77
CA PHE A 521 19.13 -16.22 28.15
C PHE A 521 19.48 -17.34 29.12
N TYR A 522 19.53 -17.09 30.44
CA TYR A 522 19.82 -18.13 31.44
C TYR A 522 18.94 -19.39 31.32
N PRO A 523 17.63 -19.30 30.99
CA PRO A 523 16.81 -20.50 30.81
C PRO A 523 17.21 -21.41 29.64
N VAL A 524 18.02 -20.92 28.70
CA VAL A 524 18.47 -21.68 27.52
C VAL A 524 19.99 -21.85 27.44
N LEU A 525 20.72 -21.30 28.42
CA LEU A 525 22.17 -21.23 28.43
C LEU A 525 22.72 -21.83 29.72
N ALA A 526 23.68 -22.75 29.61
CA ALA A 526 24.31 -23.33 30.80
C ALA A 526 25.07 -22.25 31.60
N PRO A 527 25.00 -22.23 32.95
CA PRO A 527 25.61 -21.18 33.78
C PRO A 527 27.10 -20.94 33.49
N GLN A 528 27.86 -22.01 33.29
CA GLN A 528 29.29 -21.94 32.95
C GLN A 528 29.55 -21.31 31.58
N ILE A 529 28.63 -21.45 30.62
CA ILE A 529 28.73 -20.81 29.30
C ILE A 529 28.37 -19.33 29.41
N ALA A 530 27.32 -19.00 30.17
CA ALA A 530 26.98 -17.61 30.45
C ALA A 530 28.14 -16.86 31.11
N HIS A 531 28.80 -17.49 32.09
CA HIS A 531 29.99 -16.95 32.74
C HIS A 531 31.16 -16.78 31.78
N ALA A 532 31.39 -17.76 30.89
CA ALA A 532 32.42 -17.66 29.86
C ALA A 532 32.19 -16.47 28.91
N ILE A 533 30.95 -16.27 28.45
CA ILE A 533 30.59 -15.11 27.61
C ILE A 533 30.88 -13.80 28.35
N LYS A 534 30.42 -13.68 29.61
CA LYS A 534 30.65 -12.48 30.43
C LYS A 534 32.14 -12.20 30.67
N ASN A 535 32.94 -13.23 30.89
CA ASN A 535 34.38 -13.06 31.09
C ASN A 535 35.08 -12.55 29.82
N GLU A 536 34.70 -13.03 28.63
CA GLU A 536 35.25 -12.52 27.38
C GLU A 536 34.74 -11.11 27.05
N LEU A 537 33.50 -10.76 27.41
CA LEU A 537 32.99 -9.39 27.29
C LEU A 537 33.79 -8.40 28.15
N ARG A 538 34.14 -8.76 29.39
CA ARG A 538 34.98 -7.93 30.29
C ARG A 538 36.39 -7.68 29.77
N LYS A 539 36.91 -8.59 28.94
CA LYS A 539 38.24 -8.42 28.32
C LYS A 539 38.19 -7.54 27.08
N ALA A 540 37.03 -7.47 26.42
CA ALA A 540 36.85 -6.79 25.14
C ALA A 540 36.29 -5.35 25.27
N GLY A 541 35.60 -5.04 26.37
CA GLY A 541 35.14 -3.70 26.72
C GLY A 541 36.12 -2.99 27.64
#